data_AF-A0A437UL68-F1
#
_entry.id   AF-A0A437UL68-F1
#
_cell.length_a   1.000
_cell.length_b   1.000
_cell.length_c   1.000
_cell.angle_alpha   90.00
_cell.angle_beta   90.00
_cell.angle_gamma   90.00
#
_symmetry.space_group_name_H-M   'P 1'
#
loop_
_entity.id
_entity.type
_entity.pdbx_description
1 polymer ?
#
loop_
_entity_poly.entity_id
_entity_poly.type
_entity_poly.pdbx_seq_one_letter_code
_entity_poly.pdbx_strand_id
1 'polypeptide(L)'
;MLLGISAKGLPFMKKLAFLFLFSLFIEGMQFVLGIGATDVTDILMNFIGGFLGICIYQGLWRIVPETKLDKRLIAIGTVMGVLCLGMVLFVIFINR
;
A
#
# COMPACT_ATOMS: atom_id res chain seq x y z
N MET A 1 1.51 -0.69 -0.06
CA MET A 1 1.81 -1.29 -1.38
C MET A 1 3.31 -1.53 -1.54
N LEU A 2 3.74 -2.79 -1.75
CA LEU A 2 5.14 -3.14 -2.06
C LEU A 2 5.49 -2.96 -3.55
N LEU A 3 4.74 -2.10 -4.27
CA LEU A 3 4.83 -1.92 -5.72
C LEU A 3 6.23 -1.47 -6.16
N GLY A 4 6.96 -0.73 -5.31
CA GLY A 4 8.35 -0.33 -5.57
C GLY A 4 9.30 -1.52 -5.76
N ILE A 5 9.10 -2.59 -5.00
CA ILE A 5 9.90 -3.82 -5.01
C ILE A 5 9.41 -4.79 -6.10
N SER A 6 8.09 -4.89 -6.30
CA SER A 6 7.51 -5.84 -7.25
C SER A 6 7.60 -5.37 -8.71
N ALA A 7 7.46 -4.08 -8.97
CA ALA A 7 7.39 -3.52 -10.32
C ALA A 7 8.70 -2.83 -10.75
N LYS A 8 9.88 -3.41 -10.48
CA LYS A 8 11.18 -2.74 -10.71
C LYS A 8 11.37 -2.19 -12.14
N GLY A 9 10.84 -2.89 -13.16
CA GLY A 9 10.97 -2.49 -14.58
C GLY A 9 10.00 -1.41 -15.08
N LEU A 10 9.03 -0.96 -14.28
CA LEU A 10 8.08 0.08 -14.71
C LEU A 10 8.62 1.50 -14.46
N PRO A 11 8.43 2.44 -15.40
CA PRO A 11 8.81 3.83 -15.18
C PRO A 11 8.01 4.44 -14.03
N PHE A 12 8.64 5.36 -13.31
CA PHE A 12 8.08 6.00 -12.10
C PHE A 12 6.65 6.52 -12.29
N MET A 13 6.38 7.15 -13.44
CA MET A 13 5.04 7.69 -13.77
C MET A 13 3.98 6.59 -13.93
N LYS A 14 4.34 5.42 -14.47
CA LYS A 14 3.40 4.29 -14.57
C LYS A 14 3.13 3.66 -13.21
N LYS A 15 4.11 3.66 -12.29
CA LYS A 15 3.88 3.21 -10.89
C LYS A 15 2.91 4.12 -10.17
N LEU A 16 3.06 5.44 -10.32
CA LEU A 16 2.11 6.42 -9.76
C LEU A 16 0.71 6.28 -10.35
N ALA A 17 0.62 6.19 -11.69
CA ALA A 17 -0.66 6.04 -12.36
C ALA A 17 -1.39 4.76 -11.91
N PHE A 18 -0.65 3.65 -11.74
CA PHE A 18 -1.22 2.42 -11.21
C PHE A 18 -1.72 2.59 -9.76
N LEU A 19 -0.95 3.28 -8.91
CA LEU A 19 -1.33 3.58 -7.52
C LEU A 19 -2.63 4.37 -7.44
N PHE A 20 -2.73 5.44 -8.25
CA PHE A 20 -3.91 6.29 -8.33
C PHE A 20 -5.12 5.53 -8.87
N LEU A 21 -4.96 4.82 -10.00
CA LEU A 21 -6.04 4.07 -10.63
C LEU A 21 -6.54 2.93 -9.75
N PHE A 22 -5.63 2.25 -9.05
CA PHE A 22 -6.00 1.21 -8.10
C PHE A 22 -6.79 1.77 -6.91
N SER A 23 -6.36 2.90 -6.34
CA SER A 23 -7.12 3.52 -5.24
C SER A 23 -8.49 4.00 -5.73
N LEU A 24 -8.56 4.63 -6.91
CA LEU A 24 -9.82 5.05 -7.53
C LEU A 24 -10.78 3.86 -7.76
N PHE A 25 -10.24 2.72 -8.19
CA PHE A 25 -11.04 1.51 -8.43
C PHE A 25 -11.62 0.94 -7.14
N ILE A 26 -10.82 0.87 -6.06
CA ILE A 26 -11.28 0.41 -4.75
C ILE A 26 -12.36 1.34 -4.19
N GLU A 27 -12.11 2.65 -4.20
CA GLU A 27 -13.10 3.65 -3.77
C GLU A 27 -14.38 3.59 -4.59
N GLY A 28 -14.25 3.41 -5.92
CA GLY A 28 -15.38 3.27 -6.83
C GLY A 28 -16.19 2.00 -6.57
N MET A 29 -15.53 0.90 -6.21
CA MET A 29 -16.22 -0.32 -5.78
C MET A 29 -16.93 -0.12 -4.44
N GLN A 30 -16.30 0.56 -3.47
CA GLN A 30 -16.92 0.87 -2.18
C GLN A 30 -18.14 1.78 -2.35
N PHE A 31 -18.07 2.76 -3.24
CA PHE A 31 -19.20 3.61 -3.63
C PHE A 31 -20.35 2.79 -4.21
N VAL A 32 -20.07 1.94 -5.21
CA VAL A 32 -21.09 1.13 -5.89
C VAL A 32 -21.73 0.10 -4.96
N LEU A 33 -20.95 -0.47 -4.04
CA LEU A 33 -21.44 -1.47 -3.07
C LEU A 33 -22.13 -0.83 -1.86
N GLY A 34 -22.11 0.50 -1.73
CA GLY A 34 -22.67 1.22 -0.57
C GLY A 34 -21.97 0.90 0.76
N ILE A 35 -20.76 0.34 0.69
CA ILE A 35 -19.96 -0.05 1.85
C ILE A 35 -19.08 1.17 2.21
N GLY A 36 -19.69 2.17 2.85
CA GLY A 36 -19.00 3.36 3.35
C GLY A 36 -19.21 4.64 2.54
N ALA A 37 -18.85 5.78 3.13
CA ALA A 37 -18.83 7.09 2.46
C ALA A 37 -17.59 7.17 1.56
N THR A 38 -17.78 7.48 0.28
CA THR A 38 -16.67 7.72 -0.63
C THR A 38 -15.99 9.03 -0.29
N ASP A 39 -14.87 8.92 0.40
CA ASP A 39 -14.08 10.07 0.81
C ASP A 39 -12.87 10.23 -0.10
N VAL A 40 -12.83 11.35 -0.83
CA VAL A 40 -11.71 11.72 -1.71
C VAL A 40 -10.38 11.76 -0.94
N THR A 41 -10.43 11.93 0.39
CA THR A 41 -9.28 11.87 1.27
C THR A 41 -8.60 10.50 1.27
N ASP A 42 -9.33 9.40 1.11
CA ASP A 42 -8.75 8.05 1.11
C ASP A 42 -7.93 7.79 -0.16
N ILE A 43 -8.41 8.25 -1.32
CA ILE A 43 -7.65 8.26 -2.57
C ILE A 43 -6.38 9.10 -2.42
N LEU A 44 -6.50 10.30 -1.85
CA LEU A 44 -5.36 11.19 -1.66
C LEU A 44 -4.33 10.59 -0.69
N MET A 45 -4.78 10.00 0.40
CA MET A 45 -3.93 9.41 1.42
C MET A 45 -3.21 8.15 0.90
N ASN A 46 -3.89 7.31 0.12
CA ASN A 46 -3.25 6.18 -0.57
C ASN A 46 -2.25 6.64 -1.63
N PHE A 47 -2.56 7.71 -2.37
CA PHE A 47 -1.64 8.30 -3.34
C PHE A 47 -0.37 8.84 -2.67
N ILE A 48 -0.52 9.66 -1.62
CA ILE A 48 0.59 10.23 -0.85
C ILE A 48 1.41 9.11 -0.18
N GLY A 49 0.76 8.13 0.44
CA GLY A 49 1.43 6.99 1.07
C GLY A 49 2.21 6.14 0.07
N GLY A 50 1.64 5.90 -1.11
CA GLY A 50 2.31 5.21 -2.21
C GLY A 50 3.50 5.99 -2.78
N PHE A 51 3.32 7.30 -2.99
CA PHE A 51 4.38 8.20 -3.44
C PHE A 51 5.55 8.25 -2.45
N LEU A 52 5.27 8.47 -1.16
CA LEU A 52 6.26 8.46 -0.09
C LEU A 52 6.97 7.11 0.00
N GLY A 53 6.24 5.99 -0.10
CA GLY A 53 6.83 4.65 -0.09
C GLY A 53 7.84 4.42 -1.21
N ILE A 54 7.54 4.90 -2.43
CA ILE A 54 8.46 4.81 -3.58
C ILE A 54 9.68 5.72 -3.37
N CYS A 55 9.48 6.96 -2.89
CA CYS A 55 10.57 7.90 -2.60
C CYS A 55 11.53 7.35 -1.53
N ILE A 56 10.98 6.81 -0.44
CA ILE A 56 11.76 6.20 0.64
C ILE A 56 12.53 4.98 0.12
N TYR A 57 11.91 4.13 -0.71
CA TYR A 57 12.60 2.98 -1.31
C TYR A 57 13.79 3.38 -2.18
N GLN A 58 13.62 4.41 -3.04
CA GLN A 58 14.71 4.92 -3.88
C GLN A 58 15.85 5.53 -3.04
N GLY A 59 15.53 6.20 -1.93
CA GLY A 59 16.53 6.71 -1.00
C GLY A 59 17.31 5.58 -0.31
N LEU A 60 16.61 4.57 0.18
CA LEU A 60 17.21 3.42 0.88
C LEU A 60 18.04 2.52 -0.03
N TRP A 61 17.66 2.36 -1.30
CA TRP A 61 18.46 1.65 -2.31
C TRP A 61 19.91 2.16 -2.31
N ARG A 62 20.11 3.49 -2.24
CA ARG A 62 21.46 4.09 -2.33
C ARG A 62 22.37 3.71 -1.16
N ILE A 63 21.81 3.26 -0.04
CA ILE A 63 22.52 3.03 1.22
C ILE A 63 22.67 1.54 1.50
N VAL A 64 21.66 0.73 1.14
CA VAL A 64 21.57 -0.68 1.49
C VAL A 64 21.46 -1.54 0.22
N PRO A 65 22.19 -2.66 0.10
CA PRO A 65 22.05 -3.56 -1.03
C PRO A 65 20.60 -4.04 -1.19
N GLU A 66 20.09 -3.95 -2.42
CA GLU A 66 18.69 -4.21 -2.77
C GLU A 66 18.17 -5.54 -2.21
N THR A 67 18.96 -6.60 -2.28
CA THR A 67 18.54 -7.94 -1.83
C THR A 67 18.26 -8.02 -0.34
N LYS A 68 18.98 -7.25 0.49
CA LYS A 68 18.74 -7.17 1.93
C LYS A 68 17.59 -6.21 2.24
N LEU A 69 17.49 -5.12 1.48
CA LEU A 69 16.44 -4.12 1.63
C LEU A 69 15.06 -4.71 1.31
N ASP A 70 14.95 -5.40 0.17
CA ASP A 70 13.72 -6.05 -0.29
C ASP A 70 13.24 -7.09 0.73
N LYS A 71 14.14 -7.98 1.19
CA LYS A 71 13.81 -8.99 2.21
C LYS A 71 13.32 -8.37 3.52
N ARG A 72 13.95 -7.29 3.98
CA ARG A 72 13.56 -6.60 5.22
C ARG A 72 12.22 -5.89 5.08
N LEU A 73 12.01 -5.17 3.98
CA LEU A 73 10.75 -4.48 3.70
C LEU A 73 9.59 -5.46 3.56
N ILE A 74 9.80 -6.58 2.86
CA ILE A 74 8.81 -7.64 2.76
C ILE A 74 8.53 -8.25 4.14
N ALA A 75 9.56 -8.59 4.93
CA ALA A 75 9.37 -9.15 6.26
C ALA A 75 8.57 -8.22 7.19
N ILE A 76 8.95 -6.93 7.25
CA ILE A 76 8.23 -5.92 8.05
C ILE A 76 6.81 -5.75 7.54
N GLY A 77 6.63 -5.62 6.22
CA GLY A 77 5.30 -5.48 5.61
C GLY A 77 4.38 -6.67 5.89
N THR A 78 4.91 -7.89 5.84
CA THR A 78 4.17 -9.12 6.15
C THR A 78 3.81 -9.19 7.63
N VAL A 79 4.74 -8.91 8.55
CA VAL A 79 4.47 -8.92 10.00
C VAL A 79 3.39 -7.89 10.34
N MET A 80 3.53 -6.66 9.81
CA MET A 80 2.55 -5.59 10.05
C MET A 80 1.19 -5.93 9.45
N GLY A 81 1.16 -6.51 8.24
CA GLY A 81 -0.08 -6.96 7.61
C GLY A 81 -0.80 -8.07 8.39
N VAL A 82 -0.06 -9.07 8.88
CA VAL A 82 -0.60 -10.14 9.72
C VAL A 82 -1.14 -9.59 11.04
N LEU A 83 -0.42 -8.65 11.67
CA LEU A 83 -0.89 -7.99 12.90
C LEU A 83 -2.18 -7.20 12.67
N CYS A 84 -2.25 -6.38 11.62
CA CYS A 84 -3.46 -5.64 11.28
C CYS A 84 -4.65 -6.58 11.01
N LEU A 85 -4.46 -7.65 10.23
CA LEU A 85 -5.51 -8.65 10.00
C LEU A 85 -5.93 -9.33 11.30
N GLY A 86 -4.98 -9.70 12.15
CA GLY A 86 -5.26 -10.29 13.47
C GLY A 86 -6.10 -9.36 14.35
N MET A 87 -5.79 -8.06 14.39
CA MET A 87 -6.58 -7.08 15.13
C MET A 87 -8.01 -6.95 14.60
N VAL A 88 -8.19 -6.86 13.28
CA VAL A 88 -9.53 -6.76 12.66
C VAL A 88 -10.36 -8.00 12.98
N LEU A 89 -9.78 -9.20 12.86
CA LEU A 89 -10.46 -10.45 13.20
C LEU A 89 -10.83 -10.51 14.69
N PHE A 90 -9.95 -10.05 15.58
CA PHE A 90 -10.20 -9.99 17.01
C PHE A 90 -11.36 -9.05 17.36
N VAL A 91 -11.40 -7.86 16.75
CA VAL A 91 -12.52 -6.91 16.92
C VAL A 91 -13.82 -7.52 16.44
N ILE A 92 -13.82 -8.18 15.27
CA ILE A 92 -15.01 -8.87 14.74
C ILE A 92 -15.46 -9.98 15.70
N PHE A 93 -14.53 -10.73 16.30
CA PHE A 93 -14.85 -11.80 17.24
C PHE A 93 -15.46 -11.27 18.56
N ILE A 94 -14.96 -10.14 19.08
CA ILE A 94 -15.51 -9.49 20.29
C ILE A 94 -16.86 -8.82 20.02
N ASN A 95 -17.04 -8.25 18.83
CA ASN A 95 -18.27 -7.55 18.44
C ASN A 95 -19.37 -8.51 17.93
N ARG A 96 -19.17 -9.82 18.08
CA ARG A 96 -20.08 -10.91 17.71
C ARG A 96 -20.77 -11.44 18.95
#